data_AF-R9IST6-F1
#
_entry.id   AF-R9IST6-F1
#
_cell.length_a   1.000
_cell.length_b   1.000
_cell.length_c   1.000
_cell.angle_alpha   90.00
_cell.angle_beta   90.00
_cell.angle_gamma   90.00
#
_symmetry.space_group_name_H-M   'P 1'
#
loop_
_entity.id
_entity.type
_entity.pdbx_description
1 polymer ?
#
loop_
_entity_poly.entity_id
_entity_poly.type
_entity_poly.pdbx_seq_one_letter_code
_entity_poly.pdbx_strand_id
1 'polypeptide(L)'
;MNTQKYITAREAEECKKVAAAFNELYNQTDILVINSGEHGFVLLKYDNYMTGYFSITTYTNCVDLFDALWSEWVKEQLISLALNTPLIDLDYEEIFASLPEKEKKKILDKKDYFRLKLQQVNIYEDFVTVDNSYDYITLEEKERCKIVADIFYESLAKDDLIICDAGKYGYAMLIYYKPPIGFDGIMMFTDSQKMYNILLQEWYTSRIEELAKAMNMPNLDVDVFYEQLSDKQKAPLIQQRQQFIAKAKKTAYFINTTLQLYK
;
A
#
# COMPACT_ATOMS: atom_id res chain seq x y z
N MET A 1 -22.48 -18.86 2.30
CA MET A 1 -21.78 -18.01 3.29
C MET A 1 -21.63 -16.64 2.68
N ASN A 2 -22.08 -15.59 3.36
CA ASN A 2 -21.95 -14.22 2.86
C ASN A 2 -20.47 -13.84 3.04
N THR A 3 -19.64 -14.07 2.03
CA THR A 3 -18.23 -13.65 2.03
C THR A 3 -18.23 -12.15 1.98
N GLN A 4 -18.10 -11.54 3.16
CA GLN A 4 -18.01 -10.10 3.30
C GLN A 4 -16.85 -9.60 2.42
N LYS A 5 -17.20 -8.91 1.34
CA LYS A 5 -16.26 -8.47 0.29
C LYS A 5 -15.34 -7.35 0.78
N TYR A 6 -15.83 -6.54 1.72
CA TYR A 6 -15.23 -5.28 2.18
C TYR A 6 -15.32 -5.15 3.70
N ILE A 7 -14.40 -4.40 4.30
CA ILE A 7 -14.35 -4.16 5.75
C ILE A 7 -15.62 -3.44 6.24
N THR A 8 -16.12 -3.75 7.43
CA THR A 8 -17.21 -2.94 8.03
C THR A 8 -16.68 -1.61 8.55
N ALA A 9 -17.54 -0.60 8.70
CA ALA A 9 -17.17 0.64 9.37
C ALA A 9 -16.65 0.42 10.81
N ARG A 10 -17.22 -0.56 11.52
CA ARG A 10 -16.76 -0.95 12.88
C ARG A 10 -15.36 -1.54 12.85
N GLU A 11 -15.11 -2.52 11.98
CA GLU A 11 -13.79 -3.13 11.84
C GLU A 11 -12.76 -2.14 11.36
N ALA A 12 -13.14 -1.23 10.45
CA ALA A 12 -12.23 -0.18 9.99
C ALA A 12 -11.77 0.72 11.14
N GLU A 13 -12.68 1.07 12.06
CA GLU A 13 -12.36 1.86 13.23
C GLU A 13 -11.45 1.12 14.22
N GLU A 14 -11.72 -0.16 14.48
CA GLU A 14 -10.87 -0.99 15.36
C GLU A 14 -9.48 -1.25 14.75
N CYS A 15 -9.39 -1.50 13.44
CA CYS A 15 -8.11 -1.64 12.75
C CYS A 15 -7.26 -0.36 12.78
N LYS A 16 -7.87 0.84 12.71
CA LYS A 16 -7.13 2.10 12.91
C LYS A 16 -6.49 2.15 14.29
N LYS A 17 -7.22 1.76 15.33
CA LYS A 17 -6.68 1.71 16.70
C LYS A 17 -5.52 0.74 16.79
N VAL A 18 -5.61 -0.43 16.15
CA VAL A 18 -4.52 -1.40 16.08
C VAL A 18 -3.30 -0.79 15.38
N ALA A 19 -3.48 -0.21 14.19
CA ALA A 19 -2.38 0.39 13.44
C ALA A 19 -1.68 1.52 14.24
N ALA A 20 -2.43 2.33 14.97
CA ALA A 20 -1.91 3.40 15.83
C ALA A 20 -1.22 2.88 17.09
N ALA A 21 -1.75 1.84 17.74
CA ALA A 21 -1.11 1.23 18.92
C ALA A 21 0.31 0.73 18.60
N PHE A 22 0.49 0.19 17.39
CA PHE A 22 1.77 -0.30 16.89
C PHE A 22 2.62 0.79 16.18
N ASN A 23 2.25 2.07 16.19
CA ASN A 23 2.98 3.11 15.44
C ASN A 23 4.50 3.16 15.75
N GLU A 24 4.88 2.90 17.00
CA GLU A 24 6.30 2.83 17.40
C GLU A 24 7.11 1.78 16.63
N LEU A 25 6.44 0.76 16.10
CA LEU A 25 7.05 -0.33 15.34
C LEU A 25 7.56 0.12 13.98
N TYR A 26 6.83 1.02 13.29
CA TYR A 26 7.15 1.43 11.92
C TYR A 26 8.46 2.23 11.82
N ASN A 27 8.95 2.76 12.94
CA ASN A 27 10.24 3.43 13.03
C ASN A 27 11.39 2.48 13.37
N GLN A 28 11.07 1.34 13.98
CA GLN A 28 12.06 0.35 14.44
C GLN A 28 12.22 -0.82 13.48
N THR A 29 11.27 -0.98 12.56
CA THR A 29 11.18 -2.13 11.66
C THR A 29 10.84 -1.69 10.24
N ASP A 30 10.90 -2.66 9.35
CA ASP A 30 10.73 -2.52 7.92
C ASP A 30 9.28 -2.86 7.46
N ILE A 31 8.31 -2.56 8.32
CA ILE A 31 6.89 -2.75 8.05
C ILE A 31 6.12 -1.43 8.13
N LEU A 32 4.96 -1.39 7.48
CA LEU A 32 4.00 -0.28 7.54
C LEU A 32 2.58 -0.80 7.37
N VAL A 33 1.60 -0.20 8.03
CA VAL A 33 0.18 -0.45 7.74
C VAL A 33 -0.41 0.71 6.94
N ILE A 34 -0.99 0.39 5.79
CA ILE A 34 -1.67 1.31 4.89
C ILE A 34 -3.18 1.12 5.01
N ASN A 35 -3.94 2.20 5.16
CA ASN A 35 -5.41 2.16 5.10
C ASN A 35 -5.87 2.28 3.64
N SER A 36 -6.50 1.22 3.11
CA SER A 36 -7.00 1.15 1.72
C SER A 36 -8.51 1.41 1.61
N GLY A 37 -9.10 2.05 2.62
CA GLY A 37 -10.51 2.41 2.67
C GLY A 37 -11.39 1.19 2.93
N GLU A 38 -12.42 1.00 2.10
CA GLU A 38 -13.34 -0.14 2.23
C GLU A 38 -12.69 -1.51 1.94
N HIS A 39 -11.48 -1.50 1.36
CA HIS A 39 -10.72 -2.70 1.05
C HIS A 39 -9.97 -3.26 2.27
N GLY A 40 -9.87 -2.50 3.35
CA GLY A 40 -9.23 -2.91 4.61
C GLY A 40 -7.90 -2.23 4.89
N PHE A 41 -7.00 -2.96 5.56
CA PHE A 41 -5.68 -2.48 5.98
C PHE A 41 -4.62 -3.39 5.38
N VAL A 42 -3.65 -2.80 4.67
CA VAL A 42 -2.57 -3.55 4.03
C VAL A 42 -1.33 -3.45 4.90
N LEU A 43 -0.87 -4.58 5.43
CA LEU A 43 0.46 -4.69 6.00
C LEU A 43 1.46 -4.79 4.86
N LEU A 44 2.32 -3.79 4.76
CA LEU A 44 3.47 -3.71 3.89
C LEU A 44 4.69 -4.19 4.66
N LYS A 45 5.45 -5.15 4.12
CA LYS A 45 6.72 -5.60 4.67
C LYS A 45 7.81 -5.54 3.62
N TYR A 46 8.94 -4.93 3.95
CA TYR A 46 10.11 -4.86 3.08
C TYR A 46 10.98 -6.10 3.32
N ASP A 47 10.81 -7.12 2.49
CA ASP A 47 11.26 -8.49 2.79
C ASP A 47 12.76 -8.72 2.51
N ASN A 48 13.39 -7.94 1.64
CA ASN A 48 14.82 -8.10 1.35
C ASN A 48 15.45 -6.90 0.62
N TYR A 49 16.45 -6.26 1.24
CA TYR A 49 17.29 -5.20 0.64
C TYR A 49 17.93 -5.62 -0.70
N MET A 50 18.09 -6.93 -0.96
CA MET A 50 18.69 -7.45 -2.19
C MET A 50 17.73 -7.47 -3.39
N THR A 51 16.41 -7.51 -3.14
CA THR A 51 15.42 -7.62 -4.22
C THR A 51 14.50 -6.40 -4.32
N GLY A 52 14.38 -5.61 -3.24
CA GLY A 52 13.55 -4.40 -3.21
C GLY A 52 12.05 -4.66 -3.31
N TYR A 53 11.60 -5.92 -3.16
CA TYR A 53 10.18 -6.26 -3.18
C TYR A 53 9.54 -6.09 -1.81
N PHE A 54 8.29 -5.64 -1.85
CA PHE A 54 7.42 -5.62 -0.68
C PHE A 54 6.49 -6.83 -0.72
N SER A 55 6.38 -7.54 0.40
CA SER A 55 5.25 -8.42 0.63
C SER A 55 4.09 -7.61 1.18
N ILE A 56 2.88 -7.90 0.70
CA ILE A 56 1.65 -7.24 1.13
C ILE A 56 0.65 -8.28 1.62
N THR A 57 -0.11 -7.94 2.65
CA THR A 57 -1.24 -8.75 3.11
C THR A 57 -2.37 -7.84 3.55
N THR A 58 -3.59 -8.13 3.09
CA THR A 58 -4.78 -7.33 3.39
C THR A 58 -5.55 -7.91 4.56
N TYR A 59 -5.93 -7.07 5.51
CA TYR A 59 -6.69 -7.42 6.70
C TYR A 59 -8.01 -6.64 6.74
N THR A 60 -9.09 -7.36 7.03
CA THR A 60 -10.45 -6.80 7.14
C THR A 60 -11.05 -6.95 8.54
N ASN A 61 -10.23 -7.38 9.51
CA ASN A 61 -10.60 -7.56 10.90
C ASN A 61 -9.42 -7.18 11.81
N CYS A 62 -9.71 -6.50 12.91
CA CYS A 62 -8.70 -5.94 13.81
C CYS A 62 -7.91 -7.01 14.57
N VAL A 63 -8.52 -8.17 14.86
CA VAL A 63 -7.85 -9.29 15.55
C VAL A 63 -6.70 -9.84 14.70
N ASP A 64 -6.98 -10.10 13.42
CA ASP A 64 -5.98 -10.66 12.50
C ASP A 64 -4.85 -9.65 12.25
N LEU A 65 -5.17 -8.36 12.11
CA LEU A 65 -4.16 -7.30 11.98
C LEU A 65 -3.29 -7.19 13.24
N PHE A 66 -3.88 -7.30 14.43
CA PHE A 66 -3.14 -7.24 15.69
C PHE A 66 -2.17 -8.42 15.80
N ASP A 67 -2.64 -9.64 15.54
CA ASP A 67 -1.79 -10.83 15.65
C ASP A 67 -0.69 -10.83 14.57
N ALA A 68 -0.95 -10.31 13.37
CA ALA A 68 0.06 -10.12 12.34
C ALA A 68 1.17 -9.15 12.77
N LEU A 69 0.81 -7.95 13.24
CA LEU A 69 1.79 -6.95 13.71
C LEU A 69 2.57 -7.45 14.92
N TRP A 70 1.88 -8.12 15.84
CA TRP A 70 2.52 -8.79 16.98
C TRP A 70 3.53 -9.84 16.51
N SER A 71 3.15 -10.67 15.54
CA SER A 71 4.03 -11.70 14.97
C SER A 71 5.28 -11.08 14.33
N GLU A 72 5.15 -10.01 13.55
CA GLU A 72 6.31 -9.34 12.95
C GLU A 72 7.23 -8.74 14.02
N TRP A 73 6.70 -8.09 15.06
CA TRP A 73 7.54 -7.61 16.15
C TRP A 73 8.29 -8.75 16.85
N VAL A 74 7.61 -9.87 17.14
CA VAL A 74 8.25 -11.04 17.78
C VAL A 74 9.37 -11.59 16.91
N LYS A 75 9.15 -11.77 15.61
CA LYS A 75 10.18 -12.27 14.68
C LYS A 75 11.44 -11.42 14.75
N GLU A 76 11.30 -10.09 14.66
CA GLU A 76 12.43 -9.16 14.77
C GLU A 76 13.17 -9.29 16.11
N GLN A 77 12.45 -9.43 17.22
CA GLN A 77 13.08 -9.65 18.54
C GLN A 77 13.84 -10.99 18.60
N LEU A 78 13.25 -12.06 18.07
CA LEU A 78 13.87 -13.38 18.06
C LEU A 78 15.13 -13.39 17.21
N ILE A 79 15.10 -12.79 16.01
CA ILE A 79 16.27 -12.65 15.16
C ILE A 79 17.36 -11.84 15.88
N SER A 80 17.01 -10.72 16.50
CA SER A 80 17.95 -9.88 17.23
C SER A 80 18.65 -10.63 18.38
N LEU A 81 17.90 -11.45 19.13
CA LEU A 81 18.44 -12.27 20.22
C LEU A 81 19.26 -13.46 19.72
N ALA A 82 18.89 -14.03 18.57
CA ALA A 82 19.58 -15.16 17.97
C ALA A 82 20.85 -14.75 17.19
N LEU A 83 20.92 -13.50 16.73
CA LEU A 83 22.01 -13.00 15.90
C LEU A 83 23.37 -13.21 16.58
N ASN A 84 24.34 -13.77 15.83
CA ASN A 84 25.67 -14.15 16.33
C ASN A 84 25.67 -15.23 17.43
N THR A 85 24.60 -16.02 17.53
CA THR A 85 24.52 -17.20 18.41
C THR A 85 24.16 -18.44 17.58
N PRO A 86 24.37 -19.66 18.12
CA PRO A 86 23.90 -20.88 17.46
C PRO A 86 22.38 -20.98 17.28
N LEU A 87 21.59 -20.10 17.91
CA LEU A 87 20.13 -20.10 17.77
C LEU A 87 19.68 -19.58 16.40
N ILE A 88 20.53 -18.87 15.65
CA ILE A 88 20.13 -18.23 14.38
C ILE A 88 19.68 -19.22 13.30
N ASP A 89 20.11 -20.49 13.42
CA ASP A 89 19.78 -21.56 12.48
C ASP A 89 18.48 -22.30 12.84
N LEU A 90 17.85 -21.95 13.97
CA LEU A 90 16.59 -22.54 14.45
C LEU A 90 15.37 -21.78 13.89
N ASP A 91 14.21 -22.43 13.86
CA ASP A 91 12.96 -21.72 13.57
C ASP A 91 12.53 -20.80 14.72
N TYR A 92 11.56 -19.91 14.48
CA TYR A 92 11.16 -18.91 15.48
C TYR A 92 10.63 -19.55 16.77
N GLU A 93 9.86 -20.63 16.66
CA GLU A 93 9.31 -21.36 17.79
C GLU A 93 10.41 -21.99 18.65
N GLU A 94 11.42 -22.60 18.01
CA GLU A 94 12.60 -23.20 18.63
C GLU A 94 13.51 -22.15 19.28
N ILE A 95 13.74 -21.00 18.62
CA ILE A 95 14.45 -19.86 19.22
C ILE A 95 13.73 -19.45 20.49
N PHE A 96 12.42 -19.16 20.41
CA PHE A 96 11.64 -18.71 21.55
C PHE A 96 11.68 -19.72 22.70
N ALA A 97 11.52 -21.02 22.41
CA ALA A 97 11.58 -22.08 23.42
C ALA A 97 12.94 -22.16 24.13
N SER A 98 14.02 -21.85 23.41
CA SER A 98 15.41 -21.89 23.89
C SER A 98 15.81 -20.64 24.69
N LEU A 99 15.02 -19.55 24.63
CA LEU A 99 15.32 -18.33 25.37
C LEU A 99 15.22 -18.53 26.90
N PRO A 100 16.02 -17.78 27.68
CA PRO A 100 15.82 -17.69 29.12
C PRO A 100 14.42 -17.18 29.47
N GLU A 101 13.84 -17.66 30.58
CA GLU A 101 12.49 -17.28 31.02
C GLU A 101 12.30 -15.77 31.19
N LYS A 102 13.36 -15.05 31.55
CA LYS A 102 13.35 -13.58 31.62
C LYS A 102 13.09 -12.92 30.26
N GLU A 103 13.68 -13.42 29.19
CA GLU A 103 13.50 -12.88 27.83
C GLU A 103 12.14 -13.28 27.26
N LYS A 104 11.71 -14.53 27.45
CA LYS A 104 10.34 -14.97 27.11
C LYS A 104 9.29 -14.09 27.77
N LYS A 105 9.47 -13.80 29.07
CA LYS A 105 8.57 -12.93 29.82
C LYS A 105 8.53 -11.51 29.25
N LYS A 106 9.67 -10.90 28.93
CA LYS A 106 9.69 -9.56 28.30
C LYS A 106 8.91 -9.51 26.99
N ILE A 107 9.03 -10.54 26.16
CA ILE A 107 8.25 -10.66 24.91
C ILE A 107 6.75 -10.70 25.27
N LEU A 108 6.32 -11.61 26.14
CA LEU A 108 4.90 -11.71 26.51
C LEU A 108 4.34 -10.42 27.15
N ASP A 109 5.10 -9.81 28.06
CA ASP A 109 4.75 -8.53 28.70
C ASP A 109 4.57 -7.41 27.65
N LYS A 110 5.32 -7.44 26.54
CA LYS A 110 5.15 -6.49 25.43
C LYS A 110 3.85 -6.73 24.64
N LYS A 111 3.37 -7.96 24.52
CA LYS A 111 2.04 -8.22 23.92
C LYS A 111 0.95 -7.55 24.74
N ASP A 112 1.03 -7.67 26.07
CA ASP A 112 0.09 -7.04 26.99
C ASP A 112 0.19 -5.51 26.97
N TYR A 113 1.40 -4.97 26.83
CA TYR A 113 1.60 -3.55 26.58
C TYR A 113 0.82 -3.06 25.34
N PHE A 114 0.91 -3.74 24.19
CA PHE A 114 0.18 -3.34 22.99
C PHE A 114 -1.34 -3.46 23.17
N ARG A 115 -1.83 -4.47 23.90
CA ARG A 115 -3.25 -4.60 24.24
C ARG A 115 -3.75 -3.44 25.11
N LEU A 116 -2.96 -3.03 26.11
CA LEU A 116 -3.30 -1.89 26.97
C LEU A 116 -3.25 -0.58 26.19
N LYS A 117 -2.23 -0.41 25.33
CA LYS A 117 -2.11 0.78 24.48
C LYS A 117 -3.30 0.91 23.54
N LEU A 118 -3.76 -0.20 22.93
CA LEU A 118 -4.95 -0.24 22.08
C LEU A 118 -6.21 0.37 22.76
N GLN A 119 -6.36 0.17 24.07
CA GLN A 119 -7.49 0.71 24.85
C GLN A 119 -7.37 2.22 25.12
N GLN A 120 -6.17 2.76 24.96
CA GLN A 120 -5.82 4.17 25.24
C GLN A 120 -5.65 5.00 23.98
N VAL A 121 -5.57 4.37 22.80
CA VAL A 121 -5.36 5.07 21.52
C VAL A 121 -6.48 6.09 21.28
N ASN A 122 -6.08 7.31 20.95
CA ASN A 122 -6.94 8.33 20.37
C ASN A 122 -6.61 8.44 18.87
N ILE A 123 -7.41 7.81 18.01
CA ILE A 123 -7.14 7.77 16.56
C ILE A 123 -7.18 9.14 15.85
N TYR A 124 -7.65 10.19 16.52
CA TYR A 124 -7.66 11.56 16.00
C TYR A 124 -6.39 12.35 16.35
N GLU A 125 -5.58 11.85 17.28
CA GLU A 125 -4.34 12.48 17.75
C GLU A 125 -3.11 11.58 17.49
N ASP A 126 -3.28 10.27 17.58
CA ASP A 126 -2.25 9.25 17.38
C ASP A 126 -2.15 8.83 15.90
N PHE A 127 -1.94 9.80 15.02
CA PHE A 127 -1.65 9.49 13.62
C PHE A 127 -0.42 8.59 13.54
N VAL A 128 -0.43 7.67 12.58
CA VAL A 128 0.75 6.90 12.20
C VAL A 128 1.78 7.86 11.60
N THR A 129 2.56 8.50 12.46
CA THR A 129 3.71 9.31 12.09
C THR A 129 4.92 8.40 12.09
N VAL A 130 5.30 7.92 10.91
CA VAL A 130 6.61 7.32 10.71
C VAL A 130 7.63 8.46 10.79
N ASP A 131 8.61 8.35 11.69
CA ASP A 131 9.72 9.29 11.82
C ASP A 131 10.56 9.22 10.54
N ASN A 132 10.82 10.38 9.95
CA ASN A 132 11.47 10.59 8.66
C ASN A 132 13.01 10.38 8.70
N SER A 133 13.53 9.70 9.72
CA SER A 133 14.97 9.60 9.95
C SER A 133 15.71 8.75 8.91
N TYR A 134 14.98 7.95 8.11
CA TYR A 134 15.48 7.11 7.01
C TYR A 134 14.60 7.23 5.76
N ASP A 135 14.49 8.45 5.24
CA ASP A 135 13.58 8.78 4.14
C ASP A 135 14.04 8.22 2.78
N TYR A 136 13.26 7.30 2.20
CA TYR A 136 13.40 6.87 0.79
C TYR A 136 12.90 7.95 -0.19
N ILE A 137 12.24 8.98 0.33
CA ILE A 137 11.62 10.09 -0.40
C ILE A 137 11.77 11.37 0.41
N THR A 138 12.10 12.50 -0.22
CA THR A 138 12.14 13.78 0.50
C THR A 138 10.74 14.27 0.83
N LEU A 139 10.59 15.11 1.87
CA LEU A 139 9.30 15.72 2.20
C LEU A 139 8.71 16.49 1.00
N GLU A 140 9.55 17.26 0.29
CA GLU A 140 9.14 17.99 -0.91
C GLU A 140 8.62 17.04 -2.00
N GLU A 141 9.32 15.94 -2.27
CA GLU A 141 8.90 14.99 -3.31
C GLU A 141 7.65 14.21 -2.88
N LYS A 142 7.49 13.94 -1.58
CA LYS A 142 6.26 13.34 -1.04
C LYS A 142 5.05 14.26 -1.20
N GLU A 143 5.20 15.56 -0.96
CA GLU A 143 4.14 16.55 -1.24
C GLU A 143 3.78 16.61 -2.72
N ARG A 144 4.77 16.51 -3.61
CA ARG A 144 4.55 16.43 -5.05
C ARG A 144 3.80 15.16 -5.45
N CYS A 145 4.19 14.00 -4.93
CA CYS A 145 3.46 12.74 -5.13
C CYS A 145 2.02 12.83 -4.61
N LYS A 146 1.79 13.50 -3.47
CA LYS A 146 0.43 13.76 -2.97
C LYS A 146 -0.42 14.51 -3.98
N ILE A 147 0.10 15.62 -4.53
CA ILE A 147 -0.61 16.41 -5.54
C ILE A 147 -0.92 15.55 -6.77
N VAL A 148 0.01 14.69 -7.20
CA VAL A 148 -0.21 13.75 -8.29
C VAL A 148 -1.29 12.71 -7.95
N ALA A 149 -1.26 12.13 -6.75
CA ALA A 149 -2.27 11.19 -6.28
C ALA A 149 -3.68 11.80 -6.33
N ASP A 150 -3.83 13.04 -5.85
CA ASP A 150 -5.09 13.79 -5.82
C ASP A 150 -5.63 14.11 -7.25
N ILE A 151 -4.78 14.04 -8.28
CA ILE A 151 -5.22 14.17 -9.68
C ILE A 151 -6.04 12.95 -10.11
N PHE A 152 -5.61 11.74 -9.74
CA PHE A 152 -6.13 10.47 -10.23
C PHE A 152 -7.02 9.69 -9.27
N TYR A 153 -7.05 10.08 -7.98
CA TYR A 153 -7.70 9.35 -6.88
C TYR A 153 -9.10 8.83 -7.24
N GLU A 154 -10.02 9.72 -7.64
CA GLU A 154 -11.40 9.34 -7.96
C GLU A 154 -11.53 8.50 -9.25
N SER A 155 -10.63 8.69 -10.22
CA SER A 155 -10.71 7.99 -11.50
C SER A 155 -10.22 6.55 -11.40
N LEU A 156 -9.16 6.30 -10.62
CA LEU A 156 -8.55 4.98 -10.49
C LEU A 156 -9.22 4.13 -9.41
N ALA A 157 -9.81 4.74 -8.38
CA ALA A 157 -10.58 4.00 -7.37
C ALA A 157 -11.77 3.21 -7.97
N LYS A 158 -12.32 3.66 -9.11
CA LYS A 158 -13.38 2.94 -9.85
C LYS A 158 -12.92 1.60 -10.42
N ASP A 159 -11.61 1.43 -10.57
CA ASP A 159 -10.99 0.25 -11.15
C ASP A 159 -10.35 -0.64 -10.05
N ASP A 160 -10.75 -0.44 -8.78
CA ASP A 160 -10.12 -1.07 -7.60
C ASP A 160 -8.60 -0.80 -7.51
N LEU A 161 -8.11 0.29 -8.12
CA LEU A 161 -6.71 0.75 -8.04
C LEU A 161 -6.60 1.83 -6.97
N ILE A 162 -6.00 1.49 -5.82
CA ILE A 162 -6.01 2.36 -4.64
C ILE A 162 -4.66 3.04 -4.46
N ILE A 163 -4.66 4.37 -4.51
CA ILE A 163 -3.47 5.19 -4.25
C ILE A 163 -3.45 5.59 -2.78
N CYS A 164 -2.36 5.29 -2.07
CA CYS A 164 -2.21 5.56 -0.64
C CYS A 164 -0.84 6.19 -0.31
N ASP A 165 -0.80 6.97 0.78
CA ASP A 165 0.46 7.39 1.41
C ASP A 165 1.09 6.18 2.12
N ALA A 166 2.35 5.89 1.80
CA ALA A 166 3.14 4.79 2.36
C ALA A 166 4.28 5.30 3.26
N GLY A 167 4.05 6.39 3.99
CA GLY A 167 4.97 6.87 5.03
C GLY A 167 6.34 7.26 4.46
N LYS A 168 7.41 6.76 5.08
CA LYS A 168 8.81 6.94 4.66
C LYS A 168 9.15 6.30 3.30
N TYR A 169 8.28 5.41 2.80
CA TYR A 169 8.47 4.69 1.54
C TYR A 169 7.85 5.41 0.31
N GLY A 170 7.20 6.56 0.50
CA GLY A 170 6.58 7.33 -0.59
C GLY A 170 5.10 7.08 -0.74
N TYR A 171 4.64 6.89 -1.98
CA TYR A 171 3.24 6.57 -2.30
C TYR A 171 3.13 5.15 -2.87
N ALA A 172 2.04 4.47 -2.55
CA ALA A 172 1.71 3.15 -3.06
C ALA A 172 0.50 3.22 -3.99
N MET A 173 0.52 2.46 -5.08
CA MET A 173 -0.67 2.05 -5.82
C MET A 173 -0.88 0.56 -5.58
N LEU A 174 -1.95 0.22 -4.88
CA LEU A 174 -2.40 -1.15 -4.64
C LEU A 174 -3.25 -1.59 -5.84
N ILE A 175 -2.93 -2.75 -6.40
CA ILE A 175 -3.51 -3.26 -7.65
C ILE A 175 -3.96 -4.71 -7.50
N TYR A 176 -4.83 -5.16 -8.41
CA TYR A 176 -5.37 -6.52 -8.46
C TYR A 176 -6.10 -6.94 -7.18
N TYR A 177 -7.12 -6.17 -6.76
CA TYR A 177 -7.94 -6.56 -5.62
C TYR A 177 -8.82 -7.79 -5.94
N LYS A 178 -8.66 -8.86 -5.16
CA LYS A 178 -9.46 -10.07 -5.29
C LYS A 178 -10.08 -10.45 -3.94
N PRO A 179 -11.38 -10.21 -3.71
CA PRO A 179 -12.03 -10.67 -2.50
C PRO A 179 -12.09 -12.20 -2.40
N PRO A 180 -11.97 -12.80 -1.20
CA PRO A 180 -11.60 -12.16 0.09
C PRO A 180 -10.08 -12.09 0.31
N ILE A 181 -9.27 -12.40 -0.70
CA ILE A 181 -7.80 -12.52 -0.66
C ILE A 181 -7.12 -11.15 -0.43
N GLY A 182 -7.68 -10.08 -1.00
CA GLY A 182 -7.12 -8.73 -0.92
C GLY A 182 -6.34 -8.34 -2.16
N PHE A 183 -5.43 -7.38 -2.02
CA PHE A 183 -4.53 -6.95 -3.10
C PHE A 183 -3.40 -7.97 -3.33
N ASP A 184 -3.09 -8.24 -4.59
CA ASP A 184 -2.00 -9.13 -5.01
C ASP A 184 -0.84 -8.37 -5.68
N GLY A 185 -0.96 -7.05 -5.81
CA GLY A 185 0.13 -6.21 -6.32
C GLY A 185 0.21 -4.86 -5.64
N ILE A 186 1.44 -4.34 -5.60
CA ILE A 186 1.74 -2.99 -5.14
C ILE A 186 2.80 -2.39 -6.05
N MET A 187 2.67 -1.10 -6.34
CA MET A 187 3.71 -0.30 -6.96
C MET A 187 4.06 0.89 -6.07
N MET A 188 5.34 1.09 -5.81
CA MET A 188 5.84 2.17 -4.97
C MET A 188 6.38 3.34 -5.81
N PHE A 189 6.15 4.55 -5.33
CA PHE A 189 6.55 5.79 -5.97
C PHE A 189 7.30 6.69 -4.99
N THR A 190 8.54 6.99 -5.36
CA THR A 190 9.39 8.01 -4.73
C THR A 190 9.71 9.18 -5.67
N ASP A 191 9.08 9.19 -6.84
CA ASP A 191 9.23 10.20 -7.88
C ASP A 191 7.86 10.51 -8.51
N SER A 192 7.45 11.77 -8.41
CA SER A 192 6.14 12.27 -8.82
C SER A 192 5.96 12.29 -10.34
N GLN A 193 7.03 12.50 -11.10
CA GLN A 193 6.99 12.46 -12.57
C GLN A 193 6.70 11.04 -13.07
N LYS A 194 7.40 10.06 -12.51
CA LYS A 194 7.19 8.63 -12.78
C LYS A 194 5.79 8.21 -12.34
N MET A 195 5.36 8.61 -11.14
CA MET A 195 4.01 8.36 -10.64
C MET A 195 2.95 8.91 -11.61
N TYR A 196 3.06 10.17 -12.04
CA TYR A 196 2.11 10.77 -12.98
C TYR A 196 2.05 9.99 -14.30
N ASN A 197 3.20 9.64 -14.87
CA ASN A 197 3.26 8.92 -16.13
C ASN A 197 2.60 7.53 -16.04
N ILE A 198 2.88 6.80 -14.96
CA ILE A 198 2.32 5.47 -14.74
C ILE A 198 0.82 5.55 -14.46
N LEU A 199 0.36 6.41 -13.55
CA LEU A 199 -1.07 6.53 -13.24
C LEU A 199 -1.89 6.96 -14.47
N LEU A 200 -1.34 7.85 -15.30
CA LEU A 200 -1.98 8.22 -16.56
C LEU A 200 -2.06 7.04 -17.54
N GLN A 201 -0.99 6.24 -17.61
CA GLN A 201 -0.96 5.04 -18.45
C GLN A 201 -1.94 3.98 -17.96
N GLU A 202 -1.95 3.64 -16.67
CA GLU A 202 -2.90 2.68 -16.07
C GLU A 202 -4.34 3.12 -16.31
N TRP A 203 -4.63 4.40 -16.10
CA TRP A 203 -5.95 4.95 -16.41
C TRP A 203 -6.29 4.74 -17.90
N TYR A 204 -5.37 5.03 -18.82
CA TYR A 204 -5.60 4.89 -20.26
C TYR A 204 -5.82 3.44 -20.67
N THR A 205 -4.96 2.52 -20.20
CA THR A 205 -5.07 1.07 -20.41
C THR A 205 -6.43 0.55 -19.97
N SER A 206 -6.84 0.87 -18.73
CA SER A 206 -8.13 0.45 -18.17
C SER A 206 -9.31 0.87 -19.05
N ARG A 207 -9.32 2.13 -19.53
CA ARG A 207 -10.39 2.60 -20.43
C ARG A 207 -10.39 1.90 -21.79
N ILE A 208 -9.21 1.60 -22.33
CA ILE A 208 -9.11 0.86 -23.60
C ILE A 208 -9.64 -0.57 -23.41
N GLU A 209 -9.28 -1.25 -22.34
CA GLU A 209 -9.76 -2.59 -22.03
C GLU A 209 -11.28 -2.64 -21.82
N GLU A 210 -11.86 -1.64 -21.14
CA GLU A 210 -13.31 -1.50 -21.01
C GLU A 210 -13.99 -1.39 -22.38
N LEU A 211 -13.43 -0.57 -23.28
CA LEU A 211 -13.95 -0.43 -24.64
C LEU A 211 -13.82 -1.73 -25.43
N ALA A 212 -12.69 -2.44 -25.30
CA ALA A 212 -12.47 -3.74 -25.92
C ALA A 212 -13.49 -4.78 -25.44
N LYS A 213 -13.76 -4.82 -24.13
CA LYS A 213 -14.82 -5.66 -23.53
C LYS A 213 -16.19 -5.29 -24.09
N ALA A 214 -16.53 -4.01 -24.16
CA ALA A 214 -17.81 -3.54 -24.71
C ALA A 214 -18.00 -3.89 -26.20
N MET A 215 -16.90 -4.05 -26.95
CA MET A 215 -16.89 -4.46 -28.34
C MET A 215 -16.74 -5.98 -28.56
N ASN A 216 -16.77 -6.79 -27.49
CA ASN A 216 -16.53 -8.24 -27.52
C ASN A 216 -15.15 -8.64 -28.08
N MET A 217 -14.12 -7.84 -27.80
CA MET A 217 -12.72 -8.09 -28.20
C MET A 217 -11.74 -8.05 -27.01
N PRO A 218 -12.02 -8.71 -25.86
CA PRO A 218 -11.26 -8.50 -24.63
C PRO A 218 -9.83 -9.10 -24.63
N ASN A 219 -9.51 -9.96 -25.60
CA ASN A 219 -8.24 -10.70 -25.62
C ASN A 219 -7.20 -10.10 -26.58
N LEU A 220 -7.49 -8.93 -27.15
CA LEU A 220 -6.52 -8.25 -27.99
C LEU A 220 -5.53 -7.48 -27.11
N ASP A 221 -4.27 -7.44 -27.53
CA ASP A 221 -3.28 -6.54 -26.93
C ASP A 221 -3.79 -5.08 -26.98
N VAL A 222 -3.60 -4.35 -25.88
CA VAL A 222 -4.16 -3.00 -25.68
C VAL A 222 -3.65 -2.03 -26.74
N ASP A 223 -2.36 -2.10 -27.08
CA ASP A 223 -1.75 -1.23 -28.09
C ASP A 223 -2.37 -1.52 -29.47
N VAL A 224 -2.43 -2.80 -29.83
CA VAL A 224 -3.01 -3.25 -31.11
C VAL A 224 -4.49 -2.86 -31.20
N PHE A 225 -5.24 -2.97 -30.10
CA PHE A 225 -6.65 -2.64 -30.09
C PHE A 225 -6.86 -1.14 -30.27
N TYR A 226 -6.05 -0.34 -29.57
CA TYR A 226 -6.09 1.11 -29.69
C TYR A 226 -5.81 1.57 -31.12
N GLU A 227 -4.82 0.98 -31.81
CA GLU A 227 -4.53 1.32 -33.21
C GLU A 227 -5.74 1.13 -34.14
N GLN A 228 -6.53 0.06 -33.92
CA GLN A 228 -7.71 -0.28 -34.72
C GLN A 228 -8.93 0.62 -34.46
N LEU A 229 -8.95 1.39 -33.37
CA LEU A 229 -10.05 2.29 -33.07
C LEU A 229 -10.17 3.42 -34.10
N SER A 230 -11.40 3.71 -34.52
CA SER A 230 -11.68 4.90 -35.33
C SER A 230 -11.45 6.19 -34.56
N ASP A 231 -11.24 7.31 -35.25
CA ASP A 231 -11.06 8.63 -34.63
C ASP A 231 -12.22 9.00 -33.70
N LYS A 232 -13.46 8.62 -34.07
CA LYS A 232 -14.65 8.84 -33.25
C LYS A 232 -14.58 8.07 -31.91
N GLN A 233 -13.99 6.88 -31.91
CA GLN A 233 -13.80 6.07 -30.70
C GLN A 233 -12.61 6.54 -29.86
N LYS A 234 -11.55 7.08 -30.49
CA LYS A 234 -10.39 7.66 -29.80
C LYS A 234 -10.72 9.01 -29.15
N ALA A 235 -11.64 9.79 -29.72
CA ALA A 235 -11.93 11.16 -29.28
C ALA A 235 -12.26 11.31 -27.78
N PRO A 236 -13.12 10.48 -27.15
CA PRO A 236 -13.40 10.58 -25.72
C PRO A 236 -12.16 10.32 -24.84
N LEU A 237 -11.35 9.31 -25.20
CA LEU A 237 -10.12 8.96 -24.48
C LEU A 237 -9.12 10.12 -24.53
N ILE A 238 -8.93 10.70 -25.72
CA ILE A 238 -8.06 11.86 -25.94
C ILE A 238 -8.58 13.08 -25.16
N GLN A 239 -9.89 13.34 -25.20
CA GLN A 239 -10.49 14.47 -24.50
C GLN A 239 -10.26 14.38 -22.98
N GLN A 240 -10.51 13.22 -22.38
CA GLN A 240 -10.32 13.03 -20.95
C GLN A 240 -8.83 13.05 -20.55
N ARG A 241 -7.93 12.52 -21.40
CA ARG A 241 -6.48 12.71 -21.22
C ARG A 241 -6.08 14.19 -21.21
N GLN A 242 -6.66 15.02 -22.07
CA GLN A 242 -6.39 16.46 -22.05
C GLN A 242 -6.90 17.13 -20.76
N GLN A 243 -7.97 16.62 -20.14
CA GLN A 243 -8.42 17.10 -18.83
C GLN A 243 -7.40 16.80 -17.73
N PHE A 244 -6.81 15.59 -17.71
CA PHE A 244 -5.72 15.27 -16.78
C PHE A 244 -4.50 16.18 -16.98
N ILE A 245 -4.09 16.38 -18.23
CA ILE A 245 -2.97 17.29 -18.57
C ILE A 245 -3.27 18.72 -18.11
N ALA A 246 -4.49 19.22 -18.35
CA ALA A 246 -4.88 20.56 -17.92
C ALA A 246 -4.91 20.69 -16.39
N LYS A 247 -5.42 19.67 -15.67
CA LYS A 247 -5.41 19.63 -14.20
C LYS A 247 -3.96 19.61 -13.69
N ALA A 248 -3.10 18.76 -14.24
CA ALA A 248 -1.69 18.67 -13.87
C ALA A 248 -0.95 19.99 -14.10
N LYS A 249 -1.13 20.65 -15.26
CA LYS A 249 -0.52 21.98 -15.50
C LYS A 249 -0.95 23.04 -14.48
N LYS A 250 -2.16 22.92 -13.93
CA LYS A 250 -2.71 23.85 -12.94
C LYS A 250 -2.23 23.56 -11.52
N THR A 251 -2.21 22.29 -11.11
CA THR A 251 -1.99 21.90 -9.71
C THR A 251 -0.63 21.26 -9.45
N ALA A 252 -0.02 20.65 -10.46
CA ALA A 252 1.26 19.94 -10.43
C ALA A 252 2.25 20.53 -11.46
N TYR A 253 2.57 21.82 -11.32
CA TYR A 253 3.40 22.57 -12.29
C TYR A 253 4.81 22.00 -12.50
N PHE A 254 5.29 21.19 -11.55
CA PHE A 254 6.57 20.48 -11.60
C PHE A 254 6.54 19.25 -12.53
N ILE A 255 5.36 18.81 -12.97
CA ILE A 255 5.20 17.68 -13.89
C ILE A 255 5.36 18.13 -15.33
N ASN A 256 6.26 17.47 -16.04
CA ASN A 256 6.30 17.50 -17.49
C ASN A 256 5.18 16.63 -18.08
N THR A 257 4.21 17.27 -18.72
CA THR A 257 3.04 16.61 -19.33
C THR A 257 3.23 16.25 -20.82
N THR A 258 4.45 16.28 -21.37
CA THR A 258 4.68 15.98 -22.81
C THR A 258 4.68 14.49 -23.15
N LEU A 259 4.46 13.59 -22.19
CA LEU A 259 4.42 12.15 -22.42
C LEU A 259 3.42 11.80 -23.53
N GLN A 260 3.92 11.22 -24.62
CA GLN A 260 3.11 10.66 -25.71
C GLN A 260 2.84 9.19 -25.43
N LEU A 261 1.69 8.90 -24.80
CA LEU A 261 1.17 7.54 -24.70
C LEU A 261 0.46 7.17 -26.01
N TYR A 262 0.73 5.95 -26.51
CA TYR A 262 0.13 5.30 -27.70
C TYR A 262 0.19 6.17 -28.96
N LYS A 263 1.22 5.98 -29.79
CA LYS A 263 1.41 6.70 -31.06
C LYS A 263 0.53 6.12 -32.16
#